data_AF-A0A935Z702-F1
#
_entry.id   AF-A0A935Z702-F1
#
_cell.length_a   1.000
_cell.length_b   1.000
_cell.length_c   1.000
_cell.angle_alpha   90.00
_cell.angle_beta   90.00
_cell.angle_gamma   90.00
#
_symmetry.space_group_name_H-M   'P 1'
#
loop_
_entity.id
_entity.type
_entity.pdbx_description
1 polymer ?
#
loop_
_entity_poly.entity_id
_entity_poly.type
_entity_poly.pdbx_seq_one_letter_code
_entity_poly.pdbx_strand_id
1 'polypeptide(L)'
;MAAKKKASKKTTAGGALLDAAVTELQKALVGVTKAFDQVEQLTSRLPQLTPQERSTSLGRLRDGEADAIVALCNVMDGFPMHFVAIADQDAGNDDGAVETKPTRDNIARREALVPLVSRAQEIADRLSDAVLVLGDRARQVSVPAYRIASTAAQVDKKIRTALSPVTTHYGAGARKAKATLKRKKQASE
;
A
#
# COMPACT_ATOMS: atom_id res chain seq x y z
N MET A 1 -18.54 -32.66 43.10
CA MET A 1 -18.11 -32.52 41.69
C MET A 1 -18.42 -31.10 41.23
N ALA A 2 -17.43 -30.23 41.16
CA ALA A 2 -17.60 -28.85 40.66
C ALA A 2 -16.53 -28.59 39.61
N ALA A 3 -16.94 -28.65 38.34
CA ALA A 3 -16.07 -28.41 37.20
C ALA A 3 -15.70 -26.91 37.14
N LYS A 4 -14.43 -26.59 37.41
CA LYS A 4 -13.85 -25.28 37.11
C LYS A 4 -13.82 -25.09 35.58
N LYS A 5 -14.78 -24.32 35.08
CA LYS A 5 -14.82 -23.85 33.69
C LYS A 5 -13.64 -22.90 33.47
N LYS A 6 -12.56 -23.38 32.82
CA LYS A 6 -11.48 -22.51 32.33
C LYS A 6 -12.08 -21.58 31.28
N ALA A 7 -12.14 -20.29 31.57
CA ALA A 7 -12.45 -19.27 30.57
C ALA A 7 -11.34 -19.29 29.51
N SER A 8 -11.70 -19.78 28.32
CA SER A 8 -10.88 -19.69 27.12
C SER A 8 -10.72 -18.21 26.77
N LYS A 9 -9.57 -17.65 27.13
CA LYS A 9 -9.16 -16.33 26.65
C LYS A 9 -8.84 -16.51 25.17
N LYS A 10 -9.82 -16.22 24.32
CA LYS A 10 -9.66 -16.14 22.87
C LYS A 10 -8.79 -14.91 22.59
N THR A 11 -7.48 -15.07 22.67
CA THR A 11 -6.50 -14.06 22.30
C THR A 11 -6.57 -13.93 20.79
N THR A 12 -7.22 -12.86 20.31
CA THR A 12 -7.09 -12.39 18.94
C THR A 12 -5.61 -12.22 18.61
N ALA A 13 -5.10 -13.02 17.67
CA ALA A 13 -3.69 -13.12 17.32
C ALA A 13 -3.02 -11.78 16.92
N GLY A 14 -3.81 -10.74 16.60
CA GLY A 14 -3.30 -9.39 16.34
C GLY A 14 -2.81 -8.61 17.57
N GLY A 15 -3.19 -9.00 18.80
CA GLY A 15 -2.75 -8.32 20.02
C GLY A 15 -1.36 -8.74 20.51
N ALA A 16 -0.99 -10.01 20.32
CA ALA A 16 0.17 -10.59 21.00
C ALA A 16 1.53 -9.98 20.57
N LEU A 17 1.65 -9.48 19.33
CA LEU A 17 2.90 -8.90 18.82
C LEU A 17 3.02 -7.39 19.09
N LEU A 18 1.91 -6.64 19.03
CA LEU A 18 1.90 -5.20 19.34
C LEU A 18 2.00 -4.93 20.84
N ASP A 19 1.63 -5.90 21.66
CA ASP A 19 1.76 -5.84 23.12
C ASP A 19 3.14 -6.35 23.61
N ALA A 20 4.00 -6.83 22.69
CA ALA A 20 5.37 -7.22 23.01
C ALA A 20 6.25 -6.00 23.30
N ALA A 21 7.37 -6.20 23.99
CA ALA A 21 8.38 -5.16 24.16
C ALA A 21 8.86 -4.67 22.78
N VAL A 22 9.04 -3.35 22.64
CA VAL A 22 9.47 -2.71 21.38
C VAL A 22 10.72 -3.37 20.79
N THR A 23 11.64 -3.81 21.65
CA THR A 23 12.86 -4.52 21.26
C THR A 23 12.60 -5.88 20.61
N GLU A 24 11.58 -6.61 21.07
CA GLU A 24 11.21 -7.91 20.49
C GLU A 24 10.47 -7.72 19.15
N LEU A 25 9.61 -6.70 19.05
CA LEU A 25 9.01 -6.31 17.77
C LEU A 25 10.09 -5.91 16.75
N GLN A 26 11.06 -5.08 17.16
CA GLN A 26 12.18 -4.66 16.30
C GLN A 26 13.00 -5.85 15.82
N LYS A 27 13.39 -6.77 16.72
CA LYS A 27 14.11 -8.00 16.35
C LYS A 27 13.33 -8.84 15.36
N ALA A 28 12.02 -9.01 15.57
CA ALA A 28 11.16 -9.77 14.65
C ALA A 28 11.11 -9.12 13.25
N LEU A 29 11.08 -7.78 13.19
CA LEU A 29 11.02 -7.04 11.93
C LEU A 29 12.33 -7.09 11.13
N VAL A 30 13.49 -7.31 11.75
CA VAL A 30 14.78 -7.48 11.02
C VAL A 30 14.69 -8.62 9.99
N GLY A 31 14.08 -9.75 10.38
CA GLY A 31 13.88 -10.89 9.47
C GLY A 31 12.94 -10.55 8.31
N VAL A 32 11.92 -9.73 8.58
CA VAL A 32 10.96 -9.27 7.56
C VAL A 32 11.62 -8.32 6.57
N THR A 33 12.44 -7.37 7.03
CA THR A 33 13.19 -6.47 6.14
C THR A 33 14.08 -7.25 5.19
N LYS A 34 14.83 -8.23 5.69
CA LYS A 34 15.69 -9.07 4.85
C LYS A 34 14.90 -9.84 3.79
N ALA A 35 13.69 -10.29 4.11
CA ALA A 35 12.82 -10.94 3.13
C ALA A 35 12.33 -9.94 2.06
N PHE A 36 12.03 -8.69 2.45
CA PHE A 36 11.71 -7.64 1.48
C PHE A 36 12.88 -7.31 0.55
N ASP A 37 14.11 -7.28 1.05
CA ASP A 37 15.29 -7.07 0.20
C ASP A 37 15.41 -8.16 -0.87
N GLN A 38 15.10 -9.42 -0.53
CA GLN A 38 15.08 -10.53 -1.48
C GLN A 38 13.96 -10.39 -2.52
N VAL A 39 12.78 -9.95 -2.09
CA VAL A 39 11.65 -9.66 -3.00
C VAL A 39 12.04 -8.53 -3.95
N GLU A 40 12.65 -7.46 -3.46
CA GLU A 40 13.11 -6.33 -4.28
C GLU A 40 14.15 -6.77 -5.31
N GLN A 41 15.14 -7.56 -4.92
CA GLN A 41 16.14 -8.10 -5.85
C GLN A 41 15.49 -8.89 -7.00
N LEU A 42 14.53 -9.76 -6.69
CA LEU A 42 13.84 -10.59 -7.69
C LEU A 42 12.87 -9.79 -8.57
N THR A 43 12.28 -8.72 -8.04
CA THR A 43 11.26 -7.93 -8.75
C THR A 43 11.79 -6.69 -9.45
N SER A 44 13.03 -6.27 -9.17
CA SER A 44 13.69 -5.11 -9.78
C SER A 44 13.74 -5.13 -11.32
N ARG A 45 13.68 -6.32 -11.92
CA ARG A 45 13.72 -6.53 -13.38
C ARG A 45 12.34 -6.60 -14.03
N LEU A 46 11.26 -6.56 -13.24
CA LEU A 46 9.91 -6.55 -13.78
C LEU A 46 9.56 -5.17 -14.33
N PRO A 47 8.66 -5.09 -15.33
CA PRO A 47 8.17 -3.80 -15.82
C PRO A 47 7.57 -2.95 -14.69
N GLN A 48 7.95 -1.68 -14.63
CA GLN A 48 7.43 -0.72 -13.65
C GLN A 48 6.65 0.38 -14.35
N LEU A 49 5.39 0.55 -13.96
CA LEU A 49 4.57 1.65 -14.44
C LEU A 49 4.74 2.88 -13.53
N THR A 50 4.93 4.03 -14.16
CA THR A 50 4.78 5.34 -13.53
C THR A 50 3.33 5.53 -13.03
N PRO A 51 3.09 6.48 -12.11
CA PRO A 51 1.72 6.79 -11.69
C PRO A 51 0.78 7.14 -12.84
N GLN A 52 1.29 7.83 -13.87
CA GLN A 52 0.52 8.21 -15.05
C GLN A 52 0.13 6.97 -15.87
N GLU A 53 1.11 6.13 -16.23
CA GLU A 53 0.87 4.89 -17.00
C GLU A 53 -0.06 3.93 -16.26
N ARG A 54 0.03 3.85 -14.93
CA ARG A 54 -0.87 3.01 -14.13
C ARG A 54 -2.33 3.48 -14.24
N SER A 55 -2.57 4.80 -14.35
CA SER A 55 -3.93 5.34 -14.42
C SER A 55 -4.59 5.16 -15.79
N THR A 56 -3.82 4.99 -16.85
CA THR A 56 -4.30 4.80 -18.23
C THR A 56 -4.14 3.37 -18.75
N SER A 57 -3.55 2.48 -17.96
CA SER A 57 -3.34 1.08 -18.36
C SER A 57 -4.66 0.33 -18.54
N LEU A 58 -4.79 -0.37 -19.66
CA LEU A 58 -5.88 -1.32 -19.93
C LEU A 58 -5.65 -2.69 -19.27
N GLY A 59 -4.51 -2.90 -18.60
CA GLY A 59 -4.00 -4.21 -18.18
C GLY A 59 -4.73 -4.92 -17.04
N ARG A 60 -5.93 -4.45 -16.65
CA ARG A 60 -6.76 -5.12 -15.65
C ARG A 60 -7.75 -6.06 -16.32
N LEU A 61 -7.44 -7.35 -16.29
CA LEU A 61 -8.38 -8.40 -16.67
C LEU A 61 -9.45 -8.60 -15.59
N ARG A 62 -10.70 -8.75 -16.02
CA ARG A 62 -11.86 -9.14 -15.22
C ARG A 62 -11.85 -10.64 -14.94
N ASP A 63 -12.74 -11.06 -14.03
CA ASP A 63 -12.91 -12.48 -13.70
C ASP A 63 -13.28 -13.29 -14.95
N GLY A 64 -12.52 -14.35 -15.23
CA GLY A 64 -12.69 -15.22 -16.40
C GLY A 64 -12.16 -14.65 -17.73
N GLU A 65 -11.69 -13.41 -17.77
CA GLU A 65 -11.22 -12.79 -19.03
C GLU A 65 -9.91 -13.44 -19.53
N ALA A 66 -9.02 -13.87 -18.63
CA ALA A 66 -7.81 -14.59 -19.01
C ALA A 66 -8.11 -15.89 -19.79
N ASP A 67 -9.07 -16.69 -19.31
CA ASP A 67 -9.50 -17.91 -19.98
C ASP A 67 -10.18 -17.62 -21.32
N ALA A 68 -10.98 -16.55 -21.38
CA ALA A 68 -11.60 -16.10 -22.62
C ALA A 68 -10.56 -15.68 -23.68
N ILE A 69 -9.48 -14.99 -23.26
CA ILE A 69 -8.36 -14.64 -24.15
C ILE A 69 -7.67 -15.90 -24.66
N VAL A 70 -7.39 -16.88 -23.79
CA VAL A 70 -6.78 -18.16 -24.19
C VAL A 70 -7.67 -18.94 -25.16
N ALA A 71 -8.99 -18.92 -24.95
CA ALA A 71 -9.96 -19.52 -25.86
C ALA A 71 -10.01 -18.79 -27.21
N LEU A 72 -9.93 -17.46 -27.22
CA LEU A 72 -9.83 -16.66 -28.44
C LEU A 72 -8.56 -16.98 -29.23
N CYS A 73 -7.43 -17.16 -28.54
CA CYS A 73 -6.20 -17.61 -29.18
C CYS A 73 -6.39 -18.97 -29.90
N ASN A 74 -7.17 -19.90 -29.33
CA ASN A 74 -7.45 -21.18 -30.02
C ASN A 74 -8.23 -20.97 -31.33
N VAL A 75 -9.14 -19.99 -31.36
CA VAL A 75 -9.87 -19.62 -32.57
C VAL A 75 -8.93 -19.01 -33.60
N MET A 76 -8.03 -18.11 -33.16
CA MET A 76 -7.03 -17.49 -34.03
C MET A 76 -6.10 -18.55 -34.66
N ASP A 77 -5.64 -19.52 -33.87
CA ASP A 77 -4.81 -20.63 -34.37
C ASP A 77 -5.56 -21.51 -35.38
N GLY A 78 -6.87 -21.72 -35.20
CA GLY A 78 -7.69 -22.52 -36.10
C GLY A 78 -8.07 -21.80 -37.41
N PHE A 79 -8.06 -20.47 -37.40
CA PHE A 79 -8.52 -19.63 -38.52
C PHE A 79 -7.58 -18.43 -38.80
N PRO A 80 -6.25 -18.65 -38.95
CA PRO A 80 -5.26 -17.58 -38.90
C PRO A 80 -5.43 -16.52 -40.00
N MET A 81 -5.90 -16.91 -41.19
CA MET A 81 -6.13 -16.01 -42.32
C MET A 81 -7.11 -14.87 -42.01
N HIS A 82 -8.00 -15.05 -41.04
CA HIS A 82 -8.97 -14.01 -40.64
C HIS A 82 -8.35 -12.92 -39.75
N PHE A 83 -7.13 -13.14 -39.24
CA PHE A 83 -6.48 -12.28 -38.25
C PHE A 83 -5.15 -11.70 -38.73
N VAL A 84 -4.76 -11.90 -40.00
CA VAL A 84 -3.51 -11.37 -40.58
C VAL A 84 -3.40 -9.85 -40.43
N ALA A 85 -4.53 -9.12 -40.44
CA ALA A 85 -4.56 -7.67 -40.28
C ALA A 85 -4.08 -7.15 -38.91
N ILE A 86 -3.85 -8.05 -37.93
CA ILE A 86 -3.32 -7.72 -36.61
C ILE A 86 -2.01 -8.47 -36.30
N ALA A 87 -1.40 -9.14 -37.28
CA ALA A 87 -0.15 -9.87 -37.09
C ALA A 87 1.00 -8.92 -36.66
N ASP A 88 0.98 -7.67 -37.11
CA ASP A 88 1.93 -6.63 -36.71
C ASP A 88 1.83 -6.22 -35.22
N GLN A 89 0.79 -6.66 -34.50
CA GLN A 89 0.49 -6.28 -33.12
C GLN A 89 0.65 -7.42 -32.11
N ASP A 90 0.87 -8.65 -32.55
CA ASP A 90 0.85 -9.83 -31.67
C ASP A 90 2.18 -10.11 -30.94
N ALA A 91 3.20 -9.29 -31.21
CA ALA A 91 4.56 -9.42 -30.68
C ALA A 91 5.26 -10.76 -31.05
N GLY A 92 4.83 -11.37 -32.16
CA GLY A 92 5.49 -12.46 -32.86
C GLY A 92 6.67 -11.99 -33.71
N ASN A 93 7.11 -12.83 -34.63
CA ASN A 93 8.23 -12.60 -35.54
C ASN A 93 7.81 -12.57 -37.03
N ASP A 94 6.56 -12.91 -37.36
CA ASP A 94 6.04 -12.93 -38.73
C ASP A 94 4.85 -11.97 -38.93
N ASP A 95 5.11 -10.84 -39.60
CA ASP A 95 4.08 -9.84 -39.94
C ASP A 95 3.01 -10.38 -40.92
N GLY A 96 3.22 -11.56 -41.53
CA GLY A 96 2.30 -12.20 -42.45
C GLY A 96 1.35 -13.23 -41.81
N ALA A 97 1.55 -13.58 -40.54
CA ALA A 97 0.78 -14.61 -39.87
C ALA A 97 0.60 -14.31 -38.38
N VAL A 98 -0.64 -14.38 -37.89
CA VAL A 98 -0.88 -14.14 -36.47
C VAL A 98 -0.26 -15.25 -35.60
N GLU A 99 0.51 -14.86 -34.60
CA GLU A 99 1.17 -15.71 -33.61
C GLU A 99 0.54 -15.53 -32.23
N THR A 100 -0.15 -16.55 -31.73
CA THR A 100 -0.85 -16.44 -30.43
C THR A 100 0.02 -16.74 -29.22
N LYS A 101 1.20 -17.34 -29.43
CA LYS A 101 2.11 -17.77 -28.35
C LYS A 101 2.53 -16.62 -27.42
N PRO A 102 2.96 -15.44 -27.90
CA PRO A 102 3.32 -14.33 -27.02
C PRO A 102 2.18 -13.89 -26.10
N THR A 103 0.95 -13.86 -26.62
CA THR A 103 -0.25 -13.52 -25.83
C THR A 103 -0.51 -14.56 -24.73
N ARG A 104 -0.44 -15.86 -25.05
CA ARG A 104 -0.60 -16.95 -24.07
C ARG A 104 0.46 -16.89 -22.98
N ASP A 105 1.71 -16.66 -23.37
CA ASP A 105 2.82 -16.50 -22.43
C ASP A 105 2.61 -15.31 -21.49
N ASN A 106 2.09 -14.18 -21.98
CA ASN A 106 1.78 -13.02 -21.16
C ASN A 106 0.67 -13.31 -20.14
N ILE A 107 -0.39 -14.03 -20.54
CA ILE A 107 -1.42 -14.49 -19.61
C ILE A 107 -0.82 -15.42 -18.55
N ALA A 108 -0.03 -16.42 -18.95
CA ALA A 108 0.59 -17.36 -18.01
C ALA A 108 1.51 -16.65 -16.99
N ARG A 109 2.33 -15.71 -17.44
CA ARG A 109 3.18 -14.89 -16.57
C ARG A 109 2.36 -14.03 -15.61
N ARG A 110 1.27 -13.42 -16.09
CA ARG A 110 0.34 -12.66 -15.26
C ARG A 110 -0.26 -13.54 -14.16
N GLU A 111 -0.79 -14.71 -14.51
CA GLU A 111 -1.40 -15.63 -13.54
C GLU A 111 -0.40 -16.12 -12.49
N ALA A 112 0.88 -16.29 -12.85
CA ALA A 112 1.92 -16.59 -11.89
C ALA A 112 2.18 -15.44 -10.88
N LEU A 113 1.98 -14.18 -11.28
CA LEU A 113 2.21 -13.01 -10.44
C LEU A 113 1.02 -12.64 -9.55
N VAL A 114 -0.21 -12.90 -9.99
CA VAL A 114 -1.45 -12.49 -9.29
C VAL A 114 -1.52 -12.95 -7.83
N PRO A 115 -1.21 -14.21 -7.46
CA PRO A 115 -1.23 -14.65 -6.07
C PRO A 115 -0.22 -13.91 -5.20
N LEU A 116 0.97 -13.62 -5.74
CA LEU A 116 2.02 -12.91 -5.02
C LEU A 116 1.61 -11.45 -4.75
N VAL A 117 1.03 -10.76 -5.73
CA VAL A 117 0.51 -9.40 -5.59
C VAL A 117 -0.60 -9.35 -4.52
N SER A 118 -1.54 -10.30 -4.58
CA SER A 118 -2.63 -10.39 -3.60
C SER A 118 -2.09 -10.58 -2.18
N ARG A 119 -1.11 -11.48 -2.02
CA ARG A 119 -0.48 -11.72 -0.72
C ARG A 119 0.31 -10.52 -0.19
N ALA A 120 1.00 -9.81 -1.08
CA ALA A 120 1.73 -8.59 -0.72
C ALA A 120 0.78 -7.49 -0.24
N GLN A 121 -0.38 -7.33 -0.91
CA GLN A 121 -1.40 -6.37 -0.50
C GLN A 121 -1.96 -6.68 0.90
N GLU A 122 -2.31 -7.94 1.19
CA GLU A 122 -2.78 -8.35 2.53
C GLU A 122 -1.75 -8.08 3.64
N ILE A 123 -0.46 -8.17 3.34
CA ILE A 123 0.61 -7.84 4.28
C ILE A 123 0.68 -6.32 4.46
N ALA A 124 0.66 -5.56 3.36
CA ALA A 124 0.69 -4.10 3.37
C ALA A 124 -0.51 -3.51 4.16
N ASP A 125 -1.71 -4.05 3.95
CA ASP A 125 -2.92 -3.62 4.64
C ASP A 125 -2.80 -3.84 6.16
N ARG A 126 -2.40 -5.04 6.58
CA ARG A 126 -2.22 -5.36 8.01
C ARG A 126 -1.15 -4.51 8.69
N LEU A 127 -0.04 -4.23 8.01
CA LEU A 127 1.01 -3.37 8.53
C LEU A 127 0.53 -1.91 8.62
N SER A 128 -0.20 -1.45 7.60
CA SER A 128 -0.80 -0.10 7.58
C SER A 128 -1.79 0.09 8.72
N ASP A 129 -2.68 -0.87 8.94
CA ASP A 129 -3.65 -0.86 10.04
C ASP A 129 -2.94 -0.84 11.40
N ALA A 130 -1.88 -1.62 11.59
CA ALA A 130 -1.10 -1.62 12.82
C ALA A 130 -0.48 -0.24 13.11
N VAL A 131 0.08 0.42 12.08
CA VAL A 131 0.64 1.78 12.20
C VAL A 131 -0.46 2.79 12.57
N LEU A 132 -1.63 2.70 11.94
CA LEU A 132 -2.77 3.57 12.25
C LEU A 132 -3.23 3.39 13.70
N VAL A 133 -3.42 2.14 14.15
CA VAL A 133 -3.83 1.83 15.53
C VAL A 133 -2.82 2.36 16.55
N LEU A 134 -1.52 2.19 16.30
CA LEU A 134 -0.47 2.72 17.19
C LEU A 134 -0.48 4.25 17.21
N GLY A 135 -0.68 4.90 16.06
CA GLY A 135 -0.83 6.35 15.95
C GLY A 135 -2.03 6.87 16.73
N ASP A 136 -3.17 6.19 16.66
CA ASP A 136 -4.38 6.53 17.41
C ASP A 136 -4.16 6.39 18.91
N ARG A 137 -3.57 5.28 19.37
CA ARG A 137 -3.22 5.07 20.79
C ARG A 137 -2.29 6.17 21.31
N ALA A 138 -1.29 6.58 20.52
CA ALA A 138 -0.40 7.68 20.89
C ALA A 138 -1.15 9.02 21.00
N ARG A 139 -2.13 9.27 20.11
CA ARG A 139 -2.95 10.49 20.10
C ARG A 139 -3.96 10.55 21.25
N GLN A 140 -4.48 9.41 21.71
CA GLN A 140 -5.41 9.33 22.84
C GLN A 140 -4.88 10.02 24.10
N VAL A 141 -3.56 9.94 24.36
CA VAL A 141 -2.93 10.59 25.51
C VAL A 141 -2.31 11.93 25.14
N SER A 142 -1.58 11.99 24.02
CA SER A 142 -0.81 13.20 23.68
C SER A 142 -1.67 14.40 23.32
N VAL A 143 -2.83 14.22 22.68
CA VAL A 143 -3.71 15.34 22.31
C VAL A 143 -4.37 15.98 23.54
N PRO A 144 -5.00 15.23 24.47
CA PRO A 144 -5.48 15.81 25.72
C PRO A 144 -4.36 16.43 26.57
N ALA A 145 -3.21 15.77 26.68
CA ALA A 145 -2.07 16.31 27.41
C ALA A 145 -1.60 17.65 26.85
N TYR A 146 -1.51 17.78 25.52
CA TYR A 146 -1.21 19.04 24.86
C TYR A 146 -2.23 20.13 25.18
N ARG A 147 -3.53 19.81 25.19
CA ARG A 147 -4.59 20.77 25.55
C ARG A 147 -4.43 21.27 26.98
N ILE A 148 -4.20 20.36 27.94
CA ILE A 148 -3.97 20.71 29.35
C ILE A 148 -2.72 21.58 29.49
N ALA A 149 -1.61 21.15 28.89
CA ALA A 149 -0.35 21.88 28.94
C ALA A 149 -0.46 23.27 28.30
N SER A 150 -1.24 23.42 27.22
CA SER A 150 -1.49 24.71 26.57
C SER A 150 -2.25 25.69 27.48
N THR A 151 -3.23 25.20 28.23
CA THR A 151 -3.92 26.01 29.24
C THR A 151 -3.00 26.37 30.40
N ALA A 152 -2.26 25.40 30.94
CA ALA A 152 -1.32 25.64 32.04
C ALA A 152 -0.19 26.62 31.67
N ALA A 153 0.29 26.59 30.43
CA ALA A 153 1.29 27.51 29.91
C ALA A 153 0.85 28.99 29.94
N GLN A 154 -0.45 29.30 30.06
CA GLN A 154 -0.92 30.68 30.20
C GLN A 154 -0.49 31.30 31.53
N VAL A 155 -0.37 30.48 32.57
CA VAL A 155 -0.07 30.93 33.95
C VAL A 155 1.30 30.44 34.45
N ASP A 156 1.86 29.38 33.87
CA ASP A 156 3.17 28.83 34.23
C ASP A 156 4.22 29.04 33.12
N LYS A 157 5.24 29.84 33.43
CA LYS A 157 6.36 30.15 32.50
C LYS A 157 7.22 28.93 32.18
N LYS A 158 7.45 28.01 33.13
CA LYS A 158 8.25 26.79 32.90
C LYS A 158 7.54 25.86 31.93
N ILE A 159 6.24 25.65 32.10
CA ILE A 159 5.43 24.85 31.16
C ILE A 159 5.41 25.51 29.79
N ARG A 160 5.24 26.84 29.72
CA ARG A 160 5.29 27.59 28.46
C ARG A 160 6.61 27.39 27.71
N THR A 161 7.74 27.52 28.40
CA THR A 161 9.06 27.30 27.80
C THR A 161 9.22 25.86 27.30
N ALA A 162 8.81 24.87 28.09
CA ALA A 162 8.88 23.45 27.71
C ALA A 162 7.95 23.09 26.53
N LEU A 163 6.82 23.77 26.38
CA LEU A 163 5.83 23.51 25.31
C LEU A 163 6.20 24.16 23.95
N SER A 164 7.19 25.06 23.92
CA SER A 164 7.58 25.80 22.72
C SER A 164 7.83 24.91 21.47
N PRO A 165 8.56 23.77 21.57
CA PRO A 165 8.75 22.87 20.42
C PRO A 165 7.43 22.26 19.89
N VAL A 166 6.50 21.96 20.80
CA VAL A 166 5.22 21.31 20.50
C VAL A 166 4.24 22.27 19.83
N THR A 167 4.15 23.51 20.32
CA THR A 167 3.32 24.56 19.72
C THR A 167 3.73 24.91 18.29
N THR A 168 5.01 24.78 17.98
CA THR A 168 5.50 24.92 16.61
C THR A 168 4.91 23.83 15.71
N HIS A 169 4.86 22.58 16.15
CA HIS A 169 4.27 21.50 15.35
C HIS A 169 2.75 21.68 15.13
N TYR A 170 1.97 21.83 16.21
CA TYR A 170 0.50 21.95 16.11
C TYR A 170 0.01 23.27 15.50
N GLY A 171 0.81 24.35 15.57
CA GLY A 171 0.49 25.64 14.94
C GLY A 171 0.85 25.73 13.45
N ALA A 172 1.55 24.73 12.88
CA ALA A 172 2.06 24.81 11.50
C ALA A 172 0.95 24.89 10.45
N GLY A 173 -0.16 24.18 10.63
CA GLY A 173 -1.32 24.23 9.73
C GLY A 173 -1.97 25.62 9.69
N ALA A 174 -2.19 26.23 10.86
CA ALA A 174 -2.72 27.58 10.97
C ALA A 174 -1.77 28.64 10.36
N ARG A 175 -0.46 28.46 10.51
CA ARG A 175 0.55 29.33 9.87
C ARG A 175 0.57 29.20 8.35
N LYS A 176 0.45 27.97 7.81
CA LYS A 176 0.32 27.75 6.37
C LYS A 176 -0.97 28.37 5.82
N ALA A 177 -2.11 28.20 6.50
CA ALA A 177 -3.37 28.82 6.10
C ALA A 177 -3.30 30.36 6.11
N LYS A 178 -2.71 30.96 7.15
CA LYS A 178 -2.45 32.41 7.19
C LYS A 178 -1.51 32.89 6.08
N ALA A 179 -0.46 32.12 5.76
CA ALA A 179 0.45 32.44 4.66
C ALA A 179 -0.26 32.41 3.30
N THR A 180 -1.14 31.43 3.07
CA THR A 180 -1.97 31.35 1.86
C THR A 180 -2.96 32.51 1.76
N LEU A 181 -3.62 32.87 2.86
CA LEU A 181 -4.52 34.03 2.91
C LEU A 181 -3.78 35.35 2.63
N LYS A 182 -2.58 35.51 3.19
CA LYS A 182 -1.74 36.70 2.95
C LYS A 182 -1.30 36.79 1.49
N ARG A 183 -0.87 35.68 0.87
CA ARG A 183 -0.51 35.63 -0.55
C ARG A 183 -1.69 35.95 -1.47
N LYS A 184 -2.89 35.44 -1.16
CA LYS A 184 -4.10 35.78 -1.92
C LYS A 184 -4.43 37.27 -1.84
N LYS A 185 -4.30 37.87 -0.65
CA LYS A 185 -4.55 39.31 -0.45
C LYS A 185 -3.53 40.20 -1.19
N GLN A 186 -2.27 39.77 -1.23
CA GLN A 186 -1.19 40.47 -1.96
C GLN A 186 -1.25 40.27 -3.49
N ALA A 187 -1.95 39.25 -3.97
CA ALA A 187 -2.16 39.02 -5.40
C ALA A 187 -3.44 39.69 -5.94
N SER A 188 -4.25 40.27 -5.04
CA SER A 188 -5.47 41.03 -5.35
C SER A 188 -5.31 42.54 -5.16
N GLU A 189 -4.10 42.98 -4.81
CA GLU A 189 -3.64 44.39 -4.79
C GLU A 189 -2.72 44.60 -5.99
#